data_AF-X1MSK7-F1
#
_entry.id   AF-X1MSK7-F1
#
_cell.length_a   1.000
_cell.length_b   1.000
_cell.length_c   1.000
_cell.angle_alpha   90.00
_cell.angle_beta   90.00
_cell.angle_gamma   90.00
#
_symmetry.space_group_name_H-M   'P 1'
#
loop_
_entity.id
_entity.type
_entity.pdbx_description
1 polymer ?
#
loop_
_entity_poly.entity_id
_entity_poly.type
_entity_poly.pdbx_seq_one_letter_code
_entity_poly.pdbx_strand_id
1 'polypeptide(L)'
;MAEILELPGVKARYVLGMSWRHEDAPPKAKAMRAMGAERGYWGVVYTTSADAVQAGFCEPVKGIAVAAKLRPLAAVVGGAHPPPWNGLYDLGSGRYWFVAVRDGQQVIPDGDQVGTLDEMEALRNA
;
A
#
# COMPACT_ATOMS: atom_id res chain seq x y z
N MET A 1 6.72 8.38 1.61
CA MET A 1 5.76 9.23 0.85
C MET A 1 5.14 8.36 -0.23
N ALA A 2 3.84 8.54 -0.53
CA ALA A 2 3.18 7.71 -1.53
C ALA A 2 3.51 8.10 -2.96
N GLU A 3 3.63 7.12 -3.86
CA GLU A 3 4.08 7.32 -5.24
C GLU A 3 3.21 6.57 -6.24
N ILE A 4 3.12 7.11 -7.46
CA ILE A 4 2.44 6.44 -8.57
C ILE A 4 3.45 5.61 -9.35
N LEU A 5 3.11 4.34 -9.56
CA LEU A 5 3.80 3.45 -10.47
C LEU A 5 2.90 3.14 -11.67
N GLU A 6 3.42 3.36 -12.87
CA GLU A 6 2.85 2.88 -14.12
C GLU A 6 3.70 1.72 -14.63
N LEU A 7 3.07 0.57 -14.89
CA LEU A 7 3.78 -0.60 -15.40
C LEU A 7 3.64 -0.66 -16.93
N PRO A 8 4.73 -0.93 -17.69
CA PRO A 8 4.67 -1.07 -19.14
C PRO A 8 3.61 -2.10 -19.56
N GLY A 9 2.76 -1.73 -20.52
CA GLY A 9 1.70 -2.60 -21.03
C GLY A 9 0.46 -2.72 -20.12
N VAL A 10 0.44 -2.09 -18.95
CA VAL A 10 -0.70 -2.09 -18.02
C VAL A 10 -1.37 -0.72 -18.01
N LYS A 11 -2.68 -0.66 -18.28
CA LYS A 11 -3.44 0.61 -18.27
C LYS A 11 -3.72 1.14 -16.86
N ALA A 12 -3.57 0.32 -15.83
CA ALA A 12 -3.83 0.70 -14.45
C ALA A 12 -2.66 1.49 -13.86
N ARG A 13 -2.99 2.47 -13.02
CA ARG A 13 -2.04 3.19 -12.18
C ARG A 13 -2.03 2.59 -10.80
N TYR A 14 -0.84 2.34 -10.28
CA TYR A 14 -0.67 1.81 -8.95
C TYR A 14 -0.21 2.91 -8.00
N VAL A 15 -0.65 2.82 -6.75
CA VAL A 15 -0.11 3.62 -5.66
C VAL A 15 0.71 2.72 -4.74
N LEU A 16 1.86 3.25 -4.34
CA LEU A 16 2.83 2.66 -3.41
C LEU A 16 2.97 3.56 -2.19
N GLY A 17 3.54 3.05 -1.11
CA GLY A 17 3.87 3.87 0.05
C GLY A 17 2.66 4.26 0.89
N MET A 18 1.63 3.41 0.93
CA MET A 18 0.43 3.63 1.74
C MET A 18 0.64 3.17 3.18
N SER A 19 0.00 3.84 4.14
CA SER A 19 -0.08 3.41 5.53
C SER A 19 -1.26 2.46 5.72
N TRP A 20 -0.99 1.25 6.22
CA TRP A 20 -1.98 0.19 6.35
C TRP A 20 -2.44 0.01 7.79
N ARG A 21 -3.74 -0.29 7.95
CA ARG A 21 -4.35 -0.63 9.24
C ARG A 21 -5.34 -1.78 9.06
N HIS A 22 -5.37 -2.67 10.05
CA HIS A 22 -6.41 -3.69 10.14
C HIS A 22 -7.74 -3.07 10.56
N GLU A 23 -8.84 -3.61 10.05
CA GLU A 23 -10.19 -3.29 10.47
C GLU A 23 -10.93 -4.59 10.78
N ASP A 24 -11.74 -4.59 11.85
CA ASP A 24 -12.59 -5.74 12.18
C ASP A 24 -13.70 -5.93 11.14
N ALA A 25 -14.13 -4.86 10.49
CA ALA A 25 -15.15 -4.86 9.44
C ALA A 25 -14.91 -3.71 8.44
N PRO A 26 -15.41 -3.79 7.19
CA PRO A 26 -15.25 -2.73 6.20
C PRO A 26 -15.81 -1.39 6.72
N PRO A 27 -14.95 -0.36 6.89
CA PRO A 27 -15.42 0.90 7.43
C PRO A 27 -16.41 1.59 6.49
N LYS A 28 -17.48 2.17 7.06
CA LYS A 28 -18.44 2.96 6.28
C LYS A 28 -17.78 4.22 5.74
N ALA A 29 -18.33 4.75 4.64
CA ALA A 29 -17.78 5.94 3.97
C ALA A 29 -17.59 7.17 4.87
N LYS A 30 -18.44 7.36 5.89
CA LYS A 30 -18.26 8.45 6.88
C LYS A 30 -17.01 8.25 7.74
N ALA A 31 -16.78 7.01 8.19
CA ALA A 31 -15.60 6.66 8.98
C ALA A 31 -14.33 6.77 8.13
N MET A 32 -14.35 6.29 6.88
CA MET A 32 -13.23 6.45 5.94
C MET A 32 -12.84 7.91 5.72
N ARG A 33 -13.81 8.83 5.60
CA ARG A 33 -13.52 10.26 5.45
C ARG A 33 -12.88 10.86 6.70
N ALA A 34 -13.37 10.50 7.89
CA ALA A 34 -12.79 10.97 9.14
C ALA A 34 -11.34 10.46 9.31
N MET A 35 -11.12 9.17 9.08
CA MET A 35 -9.79 8.57 9.12
C MET A 35 -8.84 9.14 8.07
N GLY A 36 -9.35 9.38 6.86
CA GLY A 36 -8.61 10.05 5.80
C GLY A 36 -8.14 11.44 6.26
N ALA A 37 -9.02 12.27 6.83
CA ALA A 37 -8.64 13.61 7.29
C ALA A 37 -7.48 13.62 8.31
N GLU A 38 -7.33 12.56 9.10
CA GLU A 38 -6.24 12.42 10.07
C GLU A 38 -4.93 11.87 9.46
N ARG A 39 -4.99 11.18 8.31
CA ARG A 39 -3.91 10.31 7.82
C ARG A 39 -3.58 10.42 6.32
N GLY A 40 -4.10 11.43 5.62
CA GLY A 40 -3.72 11.73 4.23
C GLY A 40 -4.85 11.98 3.23
N TYR A 41 -6.09 12.17 3.65
CA TYR A 41 -7.30 12.35 2.83
C TYR A 41 -7.72 11.17 1.96
N TRP A 42 -6.81 10.42 1.35
CA TRP A 42 -7.16 9.29 0.48
C TRP A 42 -7.08 7.97 1.24
N GLY A 43 -8.10 7.15 1.04
CA GLY A 43 -8.22 5.85 1.70
C GLY A 43 -8.86 4.81 0.79
N VAL A 44 -8.37 3.58 0.86
CA VAL A 44 -8.92 2.40 0.20
C VAL A 44 -9.23 1.36 1.26
N VAL A 45 -10.34 0.63 1.09
CA VAL A 45 -10.64 -0.55 1.90
C VAL A 45 -10.46 -1.76 1.00
N TYR A 46 -9.77 -2.77 1.50
CA TYR A 46 -9.48 -4.00 0.81
C TYR A 46 -9.73 -5.20 1.74
N THR A 47 -10.32 -6.25 1.18
CA THR A 47 -10.44 -7.55 1.85
C THR A 47 -9.44 -8.49 1.22
N THR A 48 -8.56 -9.07 2.03
CA THR A 48 -7.54 -10.02 1.58
C THR A 48 -8.16 -11.34 1.14
N SER A 49 -7.40 -12.19 0.46
CA SER A 49 -7.84 -13.55 0.13
C SER A 49 -8.03 -14.46 1.36
N ALA A 50 -7.62 -14.02 2.54
CA ALA A 50 -7.82 -14.70 3.82
C ALA A 50 -8.92 -14.03 4.67
N ASP A 51 -9.85 -13.31 4.02
CA ASP A 51 -11.01 -12.62 4.63
C ASP A 51 -10.67 -11.54 5.67
N ALA A 52 -9.39 -11.12 5.75
CA ALA A 52 -9.01 -9.99 6.59
C ALA A 52 -9.38 -8.67 5.92
N VAL A 53 -9.86 -7.70 6.70
CA VAL A 53 -10.14 -6.35 6.18
C VAL A 53 -9.01 -5.41 6.56
N GLN A 54 -8.58 -4.61 5.58
CA GLN A 54 -7.60 -3.55 5.78
C GLN A 54 -8.06 -2.24 5.15
N ALA A 55 -7.64 -1.15 5.78
CA ALA A 55 -7.70 0.19 5.20
C ALA A 55 -6.29 0.71 4.95
N GLY A 56 -6.03 1.15 3.72
CA GLY A 56 -4.79 1.80 3.31
C GLY A 56 -5.01 3.29 3.12
N PHE A 57 -4.10 4.13 3.61
CA PHE A 57 -4.18 5.59 3.53
C PHE A 57 -2.92 6.19 2.94
N CYS A 58 -3.06 7.32 2.22
CA CYS A 58 -1.92 8.10 1.76
C CYS A 58 -2.34 9.55 1.55
N GLU A 59 -1.37 10.47 1.56
CA GLU A 59 -1.56 11.85 1.13
C GLU A 59 -2.01 11.95 -0.34
N PRO A 60 -2.69 13.04 -0.75
CA PRO A 60 -3.08 13.22 -2.13
C PRO A 60 -1.86 13.23 -3.05
N VAL A 61 -1.82 12.30 -4.00
CA VAL A 61 -0.69 12.21 -4.93
C VAL A 61 -0.84 13.25 -6.05
N LYS A 62 0.20 14.05 -6.27
CA LYS A 62 0.20 15.16 -7.24
C LYS A 62 -0.23 14.68 -8.63
N GLY A 63 -1.15 15.41 -9.25
CA GLY A 63 -1.63 15.10 -10.61
C GLY A 63 -2.74 14.05 -10.67
N ILE A 64 -3.19 13.50 -9.52
CA ILE A 64 -4.33 12.61 -9.45
C ILE A 64 -5.49 13.34 -8.77
N ALA A 65 -6.59 13.55 -9.49
CA ALA A 65 -7.78 14.21 -8.96
C ALA A 65 -8.77 13.22 -8.32
N VAL A 66 -8.72 11.93 -8.70
CA VAL A 66 -9.69 10.91 -8.30
C VAL A 66 -8.96 9.66 -7.83
N ALA A 67 -8.94 9.45 -6.51
CA ALA A 67 -8.31 8.30 -5.86
C ALA A 67 -8.86 6.94 -6.34
N ALA A 68 -10.14 6.89 -6.74
CA ALA A 68 -10.79 5.65 -7.22
C ALA A 68 -10.14 5.04 -8.49
N LYS A 69 -9.27 5.79 -9.18
CA LYS A 69 -8.52 5.30 -10.34
C LYS A 69 -7.18 4.65 -9.99
N LEU A 70 -6.74 4.77 -8.74
CA LEU A 70 -5.49 4.19 -8.25
C LEU A 70 -5.75 2.82 -7.64
N ARG A 71 -4.87 1.87 -7.91
CA ARG A 71 -4.88 0.55 -7.27
C ARG A 71 -3.72 0.46 -6.27
N PRO A 72 -3.97 0.16 -4.99
CA PRO A 72 -2.90 -0.10 -4.03
C PRO A 72 -2.09 -1.33 -4.47
N LEU A 73 -0.80 -1.16 -4.82
CA LEU A 73 -0.01 -2.31 -5.30
C LEU A 73 0.18 -3.35 -4.20
N ALA A 74 0.40 -2.91 -2.96
CA ALA A 74 0.57 -3.81 -1.82
C ALA A 74 -0.64 -4.75 -1.63
N ALA A 75 -1.86 -4.28 -1.84
CA ALA A 75 -3.06 -5.13 -1.80
C ALA A 75 -3.19 -6.05 -3.02
N VAL A 76 -2.66 -5.65 -4.19
CA VAL A 76 -2.65 -6.50 -5.38
C VAL A 76 -1.67 -7.67 -5.21
N VAL A 77 -0.49 -7.41 -4.65
CA VAL A 77 0.56 -8.42 -4.50
C VAL A 77 0.53 -9.13 -3.15
N GLY A 78 -0.22 -8.64 -2.16
CA GLY A 78 -0.23 -9.19 -0.80
C GLY A 78 -0.46 -10.69 -0.76
N GLY A 79 -1.29 -11.20 -1.67
CA GLY A 79 -1.58 -12.63 -1.84
C GLY A 79 -0.65 -13.41 -2.75
N ALA A 80 0.47 -12.84 -3.22
CA ALA A 80 1.36 -13.48 -4.19
C ALA A 80 2.18 -14.64 -3.60
N HIS A 81 2.44 -14.61 -2.28
CA HIS A 81 3.21 -15.62 -1.57
C HIS A 81 2.46 -16.08 -0.30
N PRO A 82 2.75 -17.28 0.24
CA PRO A 82 2.29 -17.66 1.56
C PRO A 82 2.86 -16.70 2.63
N PRO A 83 2.04 -16.23 3.60
CA PRO A 83 2.53 -15.40 4.69
C PRO A 83 3.27 -16.24 5.76
N PRO A 84 4.15 -15.63 6.56
CA PRO A 84 4.64 -14.25 6.43
C PRO A 84 5.71 -14.13 5.34
N TRP A 85 5.77 -12.97 4.67
CA TRP A 85 6.80 -12.69 3.68
C TRP A 85 7.08 -11.19 3.56
N ASN A 86 8.27 -10.85 3.06
CA ASN A 86 8.59 -9.49 2.63
C ASN A 86 9.30 -9.53 1.28
N GLY A 87 9.30 -8.39 0.59
CA GLY A 87 9.89 -8.24 -0.74
C GLY A 87 10.50 -6.87 -0.91
N LEU A 88 11.60 -6.82 -1.66
CA LEU A 88 12.26 -5.59 -2.07
C LEU A 88 12.40 -5.59 -3.59
N TYR A 89 11.76 -4.63 -4.24
CA TYR A 89 11.66 -4.56 -5.69
C TYR A 89 12.30 -3.29 -6.23
N ASP A 90 13.13 -3.41 -7.26
CA ASP A 90 13.69 -2.27 -7.99
C ASP A 90 12.61 -1.65 -8.90
N LEU A 91 12.38 -0.35 -8.74
CA LEU A 91 11.45 0.44 -9.56
C LEU A 91 12.17 1.19 -10.70
N GLY A 92 13.50 1.10 -10.76
CA GLY A 92 14.36 1.88 -11.63
C GLY A 92 14.72 3.25 -11.02
N SER A 93 15.65 3.95 -11.68
CA SER A 93 16.11 5.29 -11.26
C SER A 93 16.60 5.38 -9.81
N GLY A 94 17.17 4.29 -9.27
CA GLY A 94 17.66 4.22 -7.90
C GLY A 94 16.56 4.19 -6.83
N ARG A 95 15.31 3.92 -7.22
CA ARG A 95 14.16 3.80 -6.31
C ARG A 95 13.78 2.34 -6.12
N TYR A 96 13.46 2.00 -4.89
CA TYR A 96 13.06 0.66 -4.48
C TYR A 96 11.75 0.71 -3.72
N TRP A 97 10.98 -0.35 -3.85
CA TRP A 97 9.74 -0.57 -3.11
C TRP A 97 9.90 -1.76 -2.17
N PHE A 98 9.68 -1.51 -0.88
CA PHE A 98 9.60 -2.51 0.14
C PHE A 98 8.14 -2.83 0.46
N VAL A 99 7.82 -4.13 0.52
CA VAL A 99 6.53 -4.62 0.98
C VAL A 99 6.72 -5.72 2.02
N ALA A 100 5.91 -5.70 3.08
CA ALA A 100 5.93 -6.72 4.12
C ALA A 100 4.50 -7.14 4.51
N VAL A 101 4.28 -8.45 4.55
CA VAL A 101 2.98 -9.08 4.73
C VAL A 101 3.06 -10.10 5.85
N ARG A 102 2.09 -10.04 6.76
CA ARG A 102 1.93 -10.98 7.88
C ARG A 102 0.73 -11.90 7.66
N ASP A 103 0.42 -12.68 8.69
CA ASP A 103 -0.75 -13.56 8.75
C ASP A 103 -2.04 -12.86 8.30
N GLY A 104 -2.90 -13.63 7.62
CA GLY A 104 -4.12 -13.11 7.00
C GLY A 104 -3.87 -12.32 5.71
N GLN A 105 -2.68 -12.45 5.11
CA GLN A 105 -2.25 -11.70 3.92
C GLN A 105 -2.34 -10.18 4.11
N GLN A 106 -2.08 -9.72 5.34
CA GLN A 106 -2.19 -8.32 5.71
C GLN A 106 -0.85 -7.61 5.54
N VAL A 107 -0.87 -6.46 4.87
CA VAL A 107 0.30 -5.56 4.85
C VAL A 107 0.49 -4.99 6.26
N ILE A 108 1.71 -5.09 6.80
CA ILE A 108 2.00 -4.58 8.15
C ILE A 108 2.05 -3.04 8.17
N PRO A 109 1.91 -2.39 9.34
CA PRO A 109 2.27 -0.98 9.47
C PRO A 109 3.70 -0.75 8.97
N ASP A 110 3.90 0.28 8.16
CA ASP A 110 5.16 0.59 7.48
C ASP A 110 5.70 -0.51 6.53
N GLY A 111 4.90 -1.52 6.23
CA GLY A 111 5.20 -2.60 5.29
C GLY A 111 4.88 -2.26 3.84
N ASP A 112 4.78 -0.98 3.48
CA ASP A 112 4.60 -0.49 2.11
C ASP A 112 5.33 0.84 2.02
N GLN A 113 6.59 0.81 1.54
CA GLN A 113 7.51 1.94 1.58
C GLN A 113 8.28 2.06 0.27
N VAL A 114 8.57 3.30 -0.14
CA VAL A 114 9.36 3.59 -1.33
C VAL A 114 10.51 4.52 -0.95
N GLY A 115 11.72 4.18 -1.34
CA GLY A 115 12.92 4.97 -1.03
C GLY A 115 14.12 4.54 -1.88
N THR A 116 15.31 4.86 -1.40
CA THR A 116 16.59 4.37 -1.93
C THR A 116 16.83 2.93 -1.49
N LEU A 117 17.81 2.25 -2.11
CA LEU A 117 18.18 0.88 -1.72
C LEU A 117 18.54 0.81 -0.23
N ASP A 118 19.44 1.67 0.22
CA ASP A 118 19.96 1.69 1.60
C ASP A 118 18.83 1.89 2.62
N GLU A 119 17.90 2.82 2.36
CA GLU A 119 16.73 3.05 3.23
C GLU A 119 15.84 1.81 3.32
N MET A 120 15.59 1.13 2.19
CA MET A 120 14.70 -0.03 2.17
C MET A 120 15.36 -1.28 2.75
N GLU A 121 16.67 -1.44 2.58
CA GLU A 121 17.42 -2.52 3.23
C GLU A 121 17.50 -2.35 4.75
N ALA A 122 17.62 -1.10 5.23
CA ALA A 122 17.55 -0.80 6.65
C ALA A 122 16.19 -1.20 7.24
N LEU A 123 15.09 -0.91 6.55
CA LEU A 123 13.74 -1.32 6.98
C LEU A 123 13.55 -2.83 7.00
N ARG A 124 14.07 -3.54 5.99
CA ARG A 124 13.95 -5.01 5.90
C ARG A 124 14.66 -5.73 7.06
N ASN A 125 15.75 -5.14 7.56
CA ASN A 125 16.62 -5.74 8.56
C ASN A 125 16.34 -5.26 10.00
N ALA A 126 15.38 -4.35 10.18
CA ALA A 126 14.94 -3.84 11.48
C ALA A 126 14.01 -4.82 12.19
#